data_AF-A0A7Y0D5C9-F1
#
_entry.id   AF-A0A7Y0D5C9-F1
#
_cell.length_a   1.000
_cell.length_b   1.000
_cell.length_c   1.000
_cell.angle_alpha   90.00
_cell.angle_beta   90.00
_cell.angle_gamma   90.00
#
_symmetry.space_group_name_H-M   'P 1'
#
loop_
_entity.id
_entity.type
_entity.pdbx_description
1 polymer ?
#
loop_
_entity_poly.entity_id
_entity_poly.type
_entity_poly.pdbx_seq_one_letter_code
_entity_poly.pdbx_strand_id
1 'polypeptide(L)'
;MGRISKGLALTAWAMAMPALAGTSALLDAVQLKEMLKKDQPCCVVDARPEVKRKLYPIAFAVVYSTNIKPKAGAYAVVIGDSDQQSLETAQTISRRSGENAYAVKGGYAAWQKVAQGDGKIPGAPTTATPQSFIIPSNTCETGPALHEYK
;
A
#
# COMPACT_ATOMS: atom_id res chain seq x y z
N MET A 1 -63.71 -5.59 31.24
CA MET A 1 -62.58 -6.48 30.92
C MET A 1 -61.98 -6.02 29.60
N GLY A 2 -60.69 -5.68 29.56
CA GLY A 2 -60.00 -5.26 28.32
C GLY A 2 -58.61 -4.73 28.65
N ARG A 3 -57.62 -5.64 28.76
CA ARG A 3 -56.22 -5.30 29.07
C ARG A 3 -55.57 -4.70 27.83
N ILE A 4 -55.08 -3.46 27.93
CA ILE A 4 -54.25 -2.84 26.89
C ILE A 4 -52.79 -3.19 27.19
N SER A 5 -52.20 -3.92 26.25
CA SER A 5 -50.88 -4.54 26.28
C SER A 5 -49.76 -3.49 26.29
N LYS A 6 -48.81 -3.65 27.21
CA LYS A 6 -47.58 -2.85 27.30
C LYS A 6 -46.68 -3.16 26.09
N GLY A 7 -46.52 -2.19 25.19
CA GLY A 7 -45.55 -2.26 24.10
C GLY A 7 -44.12 -2.18 24.63
N LEU A 8 -43.34 -3.22 24.41
CA LEU A 8 -41.91 -3.31 24.76
C LEU A 8 -41.12 -2.51 23.70
N ALA A 9 -40.55 -1.37 24.07
CA ALA A 9 -39.63 -0.63 23.22
C ALA A 9 -38.22 -1.24 23.33
N LEU A 10 -37.81 -2.03 22.34
CA LEU A 10 -36.44 -2.53 22.19
C LEU A 10 -35.60 -1.46 21.47
N THR A 11 -34.92 -0.61 22.24
CA THR A 11 -33.85 0.26 21.72
C THR A 11 -32.62 -0.57 21.41
N ALA A 12 -32.42 -0.88 20.13
CA ALA A 12 -31.18 -1.49 19.64
C ALA A 12 -30.05 -0.44 19.63
N TRP A 13 -29.13 -0.53 20.58
CA TRP A 13 -27.85 0.18 20.52
C TRP A 13 -26.99 -0.44 19.42
N ALA A 14 -26.93 0.23 18.27
CA ALA A 14 -25.94 -0.07 17.24
C ALA A 14 -24.55 0.31 17.77
N MET A 15 -23.78 -0.68 18.22
CA MET A 15 -22.36 -0.49 18.50
C MET A 15 -21.65 -0.17 17.18
N ALA A 16 -21.30 1.10 16.97
CA ALA A 16 -20.39 1.49 15.90
C ALA A 16 -19.03 0.84 16.19
N MET A 17 -18.69 -0.22 15.46
CA MET A 17 -17.35 -0.79 15.54
C MET A 17 -16.35 0.24 14.99
N PRO A 18 -15.24 0.53 15.71
CA PRO A 18 -14.21 1.39 15.18
C PRO A 18 -13.68 0.77 13.88
N ALA A 19 -13.79 1.48 12.77
CA ALA A 19 -13.06 1.12 11.57
C ALA A 19 -11.57 1.17 11.92
N LEU A 20 -10.90 0.02 11.93
CA LEU A 20 -9.45 -0.06 12.07
C LEU A 20 -8.84 0.79 10.96
N ALA A 21 -8.32 1.97 11.30
CA ALA A 21 -7.65 2.83 10.35
C ALA A 21 -6.37 2.12 9.88
N GLY A 22 -6.17 2.07 8.56
CA GLY A 22 -4.94 1.54 7.98
C GLY A 22 -3.71 2.24 8.55
N THR A 23 -2.64 1.49 8.75
CA THR A 23 -1.39 2.03 9.29
C THR A 23 -0.60 2.71 8.18
N SER A 24 0.03 3.85 8.51
CA SER A 24 1.01 4.49 7.64
C SER A 24 2.31 4.78 8.37
N ALA A 25 3.43 4.43 7.74
CA ALA A 25 4.77 4.66 8.28
C ALA A 25 5.78 4.95 7.18
N LEU A 26 6.82 5.69 7.51
CA LEU A 26 8.01 5.89 6.67
C LEU A 26 8.99 4.76 6.98
N LEU A 27 9.21 3.87 6.02
CA LEU A 27 10.05 2.69 6.16
C LEU A 27 11.43 2.92 5.55
N ASP A 28 12.48 2.58 6.29
CA ASP A 28 13.81 2.43 5.72
C ASP A 28 13.94 1.16 4.86
N ALA A 29 15.11 0.98 4.23
CA ALA A 29 15.35 -0.16 3.34
C ALA A 29 15.25 -1.53 4.04
N VAL A 30 15.62 -1.62 5.33
CA VAL A 30 15.55 -2.87 6.09
C VAL A 30 14.10 -3.20 6.40
N GLN A 31 13.36 -2.23 6.93
CA GLN A 31 11.93 -2.37 7.23
C GLN A 31 11.11 -2.67 5.98
N LEU A 32 11.41 -2.02 4.85
CA LEU A 32 10.74 -2.25 3.58
C LEU A 32 10.96 -3.68 3.07
N LYS A 33 12.19 -4.21 3.15
CA LYS A 33 12.49 -5.60 2.77
C LYS A 33 11.72 -6.60 3.62
N GLU A 34 11.72 -6.43 4.94
CA GLU A 34 10.98 -7.32 5.84
C GLU A 34 9.47 -7.28 5.58
N MET A 35 8.95 -6.11 5.21
CA MET A 35 7.54 -5.95 4.88
C MET A 35 7.18 -6.64 3.55
N LEU A 36 8.01 -6.49 2.51
CA LEU A 36 7.81 -7.13 1.20
C LEU A 36 7.90 -8.66 1.25
N LYS A 37 8.59 -9.25 2.24
CA LYS A 37 8.64 -10.71 2.45
C LYS A 37 7.31 -11.35 2.87
N LYS A 38 6.32 -10.56 3.30
CA LYS A 38 5.11 -11.08 3.95
C LYS A 38 4.10 -11.77 3.03
N ASP A 39 4.43 -12.07 1.76
CA ASP A 39 3.54 -12.64 0.73
C ASP A 39 2.15 -11.97 0.62
N GLN A 40 2.02 -10.75 1.14
CA GLN A 40 0.81 -9.96 1.06
C GLN A 40 0.82 -9.15 -0.24
N PRO A 41 -0.32 -9.04 -0.94
CA PRO A 41 -0.40 -8.30 -2.18
C PRO A 41 0.01 -6.82 -1.97
N CYS A 42 0.90 -6.34 -2.83
CA CYS A 42 1.48 -5.00 -2.76
C CYS A 42 1.06 -4.15 -3.97
N CYS A 43 0.82 -2.87 -3.70
CA CYS A 43 0.41 -1.84 -4.63
C CYS A 43 1.51 -0.75 -4.65
N VAL A 44 2.34 -0.66 -5.70
CA VAL A 44 3.40 0.37 -5.77
C VAL A 44 2.82 1.66 -6.35
N VAL A 45 2.94 2.77 -5.62
CA VAL A 45 2.40 4.08 -5.98
C VAL A 45 3.53 5.08 -6.21
N ASP A 46 3.61 5.61 -7.43
CA ASP A 46 4.56 6.64 -7.82
C ASP A 46 3.95 8.04 -7.61
N ALA A 47 4.34 8.67 -6.51
CA ALA A 47 3.92 10.01 -6.12
C ALA A 47 4.86 11.11 -6.65
N ARG A 48 5.90 10.76 -7.41
CA ARG A 48 6.86 11.71 -7.97
C ARG A 48 6.23 12.59 -9.05
N PRO A 49 6.79 13.78 -9.32
CA PRO A 49 6.35 14.62 -10.42
C PRO A 49 6.48 13.90 -11.78
N GLU A 50 5.58 14.23 -12.71
CA GLU A 50 5.47 13.58 -14.02
C GLU A 50 6.80 13.51 -14.78
N VAL A 51 7.60 14.58 -14.74
CA VAL A 51 8.92 14.64 -15.37
C VAL A 51 9.82 13.49 -14.88
N LYS A 52 9.87 13.23 -13.57
CA LYS A 52 10.69 12.15 -13.00
C LYS A 52 10.12 10.77 -13.33
N ARG A 53 8.79 10.64 -13.40
CA ARG A 53 8.14 9.38 -13.81
C ARG A 53 8.45 9.00 -15.26
N LYS A 54 8.50 10.01 -16.15
CA LYS A 54 8.86 9.83 -17.56
C LYS A 54 10.34 9.50 -17.76
N LEU A 55 11.23 10.18 -17.02
CA LEU A 55 12.67 9.95 -17.13
C LEU A 55 13.13 8.63 -16.50
N TYR A 56 12.54 8.27 -15.36
CA TYR A 56 12.94 7.11 -14.56
C TYR A 56 11.70 6.33 -14.11
N PRO A 57 11.05 5.59 -15.02
CA PRO A 57 9.84 4.86 -14.69
C PRO A 57 10.09 3.80 -13.61
N ILE A 58 9.10 3.61 -12.73
CA ILE A 58 9.05 2.48 -11.82
C ILE A 58 8.16 1.43 -12.48
N ALA A 59 8.72 0.25 -12.77
CA ALA A 59 7.95 -0.85 -13.34
C ALA A 59 6.79 -1.22 -12.41
N PHE A 60 5.61 -1.44 -13.00
CA PHE A 60 4.37 -1.86 -12.31
C PHE A 60 3.82 -0.87 -11.27
N ALA A 61 4.39 0.33 -11.16
CA ALA A 61 3.83 1.36 -10.30
C ALA A 61 2.64 2.07 -10.95
N VAL A 62 1.62 2.36 -10.15
CA VAL A 62 0.54 3.26 -10.54
C VAL A 62 0.91 4.71 -10.25
N VAL A 63 0.47 5.62 -11.10
CA VAL A 63 0.62 7.06 -10.86
C VAL A 63 -0.28 7.48 -9.71
N TYR A 64 0.26 8.17 -8.71
CA TYR A 64 -0.55 8.69 -7.61
C TYR A 64 -1.72 9.53 -8.13
N SER A 65 -2.92 9.18 -7.65
CA SER A 65 -4.11 10.02 -7.72
C SER A 65 -4.86 9.90 -6.41
N THR A 66 -5.70 10.88 -6.12
CA THR A 66 -6.59 10.85 -4.96
C THR A 66 -7.62 9.74 -5.05
N ASN A 67 -7.73 8.95 -6.14
CA ASN A 67 -8.68 7.84 -6.24
C ASN A 67 -8.05 6.47 -5.98
N ILE A 68 -6.74 6.41 -5.75
CA ILE A 68 -6.07 5.14 -5.43
C ILE A 68 -6.62 4.57 -4.13
N LYS A 69 -6.96 3.28 -4.19
CA LYS A 69 -7.35 2.47 -3.04
C LYS A 69 -6.75 1.07 -3.23
N PRO A 70 -5.85 0.61 -2.34
CA PRO A 70 -5.42 -0.78 -2.34
C PRO A 70 -6.64 -1.72 -2.21
N LYS A 71 -6.58 -2.88 -2.87
CA LYS A 71 -7.56 -3.97 -2.67
C LYS A 71 -7.65 -4.35 -1.18
N ALA A 72 -8.80 -4.85 -0.75
CA ALA A 72 -9.01 -5.28 0.63
C ALA A 72 -7.97 -6.33 1.04
N GLY A 73 -7.27 -6.10 2.16
CA GLY A 73 -6.20 -6.98 2.64
C GLY A 73 -4.86 -6.85 1.93
N ALA A 74 -4.73 -5.92 0.98
CA ALA A 74 -3.47 -5.51 0.36
C ALA A 74 -2.89 -4.26 1.05
N TYR A 75 -1.68 -3.85 0.67
CA TYR A 75 -1.09 -2.59 1.14
C TYR A 75 -0.45 -1.79 0.00
N ALA A 76 -0.33 -0.47 0.20
CA ALA A 76 0.41 0.41 -0.71
C ALA A 76 1.87 0.59 -0.28
N VAL A 77 2.77 0.72 -1.25
CA VAL A 77 4.14 1.24 -1.09
C VAL A 77 4.26 2.51 -1.90
N VAL A 78 4.54 3.63 -1.23
CA VAL A 78 4.52 4.96 -1.81
C VAL A 78 5.94 5.50 -1.99
N ILE A 79 6.24 5.92 -3.21
CA ILE A 79 7.55 6.46 -3.61
C ILE A 79 7.34 7.89 -4.09
N GLY A 80 7.74 8.85 -3.27
CA GLY A 80 7.75 10.27 -3.60
C GLY A 80 9.15 10.80 -3.90
N ASP A 81 9.22 12.11 -4.12
CA ASP A 81 10.46 12.84 -4.36
C ASP A 81 11.17 13.24 -3.05
N SER A 82 10.43 13.27 -1.95
CA SER A 82 10.93 13.47 -0.59
C SER A 82 10.25 12.51 0.39
N ASP A 83 10.89 12.30 1.53
CA ASP A 83 10.32 11.51 2.64
C ASP A 83 8.97 12.09 3.09
N GLN A 84 8.88 13.42 3.16
CA GLN A 84 7.66 14.12 3.54
C GLN A 84 6.52 13.86 2.53
N GLN A 85 6.78 14.06 1.23
CA GLN A 85 5.76 13.82 0.20
C GLN A 85 5.28 12.36 0.21
N SER A 86 6.22 11.42 0.37
CA SER A 86 5.93 9.99 0.43
C SER A 86 5.03 9.68 1.62
N LEU A 87 5.35 10.22 2.80
CA LEU A 87 4.60 9.98 4.04
C LEU A 87 3.21 10.61 4.00
N GLU A 88 3.08 11.87 3.56
CA GLU A 88 1.79 12.55 3.44
C GLU A 88 0.86 11.82 2.47
N THR A 89 1.42 11.31 1.36
CA THR A 89 0.68 10.52 0.39
C THR A 89 0.24 9.17 0.97
N ALA A 90 1.12 8.48 1.69
CA ALA A 90 0.80 7.22 2.37
C ALA A 90 -0.31 7.40 3.43
N GLN A 91 -0.21 8.43 4.26
CA GLN A 91 -1.26 8.79 5.22
C GLN A 91 -2.60 9.11 4.55
N THR A 92 -2.56 9.77 3.40
CA THR A 92 -3.77 10.10 2.64
C THR A 92 -4.43 8.84 2.08
N ILE A 93 -3.64 7.90 1.56
CA ILE A 93 -4.14 6.60 1.11
C ILE A 93 -4.74 5.85 2.30
N SER A 94 -4.00 5.66 3.40
CA SER A 94 -4.46 4.85 4.52
C SER A 94 -5.73 5.37 5.19
N ARG A 95 -5.83 6.68 5.40
CA ARG A 95 -7.04 7.32 5.95
C ARG A 95 -8.28 7.11 5.08
N ARG A 96 -8.11 7.05 3.75
CA ARG A 96 -9.23 6.95 2.80
C ARG A 96 -9.59 5.52 2.46
N SER A 97 -8.59 4.64 2.35
CA SER A 97 -8.81 3.25 1.99
C SER A 97 -9.22 2.39 3.18
N GLY A 98 -8.73 2.71 4.38
CA GLY A 98 -8.72 1.81 5.54
C GLY A 98 -7.59 0.77 5.50
N GLU A 99 -6.83 0.72 4.40
CA GLU A 99 -5.75 -0.24 4.17
C GLU A 99 -4.38 0.35 4.55
N ASN A 100 -3.40 -0.51 4.78
CA ASN A 100 -2.04 -0.07 5.10
C ASN A 100 -1.38 0.62 3.91
N ALA A 101 -0.59 1.65 4.18
CA ALA A 101 0.18 2.36 3.17
C ALA A 101 1.53 2.81 3.74
N TYR A 102 2.63 2.37 3.13
CA TYR A 102 3.98 2.59 3.64
C TYR A 102 4.77 3.48 2.69
N ALA A 103 5.38 4.53 3.23
CA ALA A 103 6.25 5.42 2.48
C ALA A 103 7.68 4.89 2.44
N VAL A 104 8.37 5.02 1.31
CA VAL A 104 9.77 4.62 1.16
C VAL A 104 10.70 5.77 1.57
N LYS A 105 11.45 5.59 2.65
CA LYS A 105 12.50 6.53 3.07
C LYS A 105 13.61 6.58 2.03
N GLY A 106 14.00 7.78 1.61
CA GLY A 106 14.95 7.99 0.50
C GLY A 106 14.34 7.79 -0.89
N GLY A 107 13.02 7.61 -0.98
CA GLY A 107 12.25 7.62 -2.22
C GLY A 107 12.77 6.64 -3.28
N TYR A 108 12.84 7.12 -4.53
CA TYR A 108 13.18 6.29 -5.69
C TYR A 108 14.54 5.60 -5.59
N ALA A 109 15.56 6.29 -5.06
CA ALA A 109 16.90 5.72 -4.95
C ALA A 109 16.94 4.52 -3.98
N ALA A 110 16.20 4.61 -2.86
CA ALA A 110 16.06 3.50 -1.93
C ALA A 110 15.22 2.37 -2.51
N TRP A 111 14.12 2.70 -3.20
CA TRP A 111 13.30 1.73 -3.91
C TRP A 111 14.11 0.91 -4.92
N GLN A 112 14.95 1.56 -5.74
CA GLN A 112 15.79 0.86 -6.71
C GLN A 112 16.72 -0.17 -6.06
N LYS A 113 17.33 0.16 -4.91
CA LYS A 113 18.21 -0.77 -4.18
C LYS A 113 17.47 -2.00 -3.68
N VAL A 114 16.21 -1.84 -3.26
CA VAL A 114 15.36 -2.94 -2.80
C VAL A 114 14.83 -3.75 -3.98
N ALA A 115 14.35 -3.10 -5.04
CA ALA A 115 13.79 -3.73 -6.23
C ALA A 115 14.85 -4.50 -7.05
N GLN A 116 16.10 -4.06 -7.04
CA GLN A 116 17.21 -4.75 -7.70
C GLN A 116 17.77 -5.93 -6.90
N GLY A 117 17.19 -6.24 -5.73
CA GLY A 117 17.59 -7.39 -4.93
C GLY A 117 19.08 -7.37 -4.60
N ASP A 118 19.54 -6.36 -3.86
CA ASP A 118 20.93 -6.26 -3.38
C ASP A 118 22.01 -6.45 -4.45
N GLY A 119 22.15 -5.47 -5.36
CA GLY A 119 23.25 -5.43 -6.32
C GLY A 119 24.41 -4.54 -5.88
N LYS A 120 25.46 -5.14 -5.29
CA LYS A 120 26.85 -4.62 -5.12
C LYS A 120 27.10 -3.55 -4.03
N ILE A 121 27.70 -4.00 -2.93
CA ILE A 121 28.73 -3.21 -2.21
C ILE A 121 30.01 -3.24 -3.08
N PRO A 122 30.75 -2.14 -3.27
CA PRO A 122 32.01 -2.18 -4.02
C PRO A 122 33.05 -3.00 -3.24
N GLY A 123 33.47 -4.16 -3.78
CA GLY A 123 34.66 -4.89 -3.30
C GLY A 123 34.56 -6.40 -3.06
N ALA A 124 33.41 -7.06 -3.21
CA ALA A 124 33.32 -8.52 -2.97
C ALA A 124 32.97 -9.29 -4.25
N PRO A 125 33.70 -10.38 -4.59
CA PRO A 125 33.29 -11.30 -5.64
C PRO A 125 32.41 -12.39 -5.01
N THR A 126 31.12 -12.43 -5.34
CA THR A 126 30.37 -13.69 -5.22
C THR A 126 29.10 -13.70 -6.06
N THR A 127 29.06 -14.74 -6.89
CA THR A 127 27.91 -15.47 -7.38
C THR A 127 26.84 -15.69 -6.30
N ALA A 128 25.75 -14.93 -6.37
CA ALA A 128 24.48 -15.29 -5.76
C ALA A 128 23.37 -14.84 -6.70
N THR A 129 22.56 -15.78 -7.16
CA THR A 129 21.38 -15.51 -7.99
C THR A 129 20.44 -14.55 -7.24
N PRO A 130 19.97 -13.47 -7.89
CA PRO A 130 19.06 -12.54 -7.23
C PRO A 130 17.77 -13.27 -6.89
N GLN A 131 17.44 -13.34 -5.59
CA GLN A 131 16.11 -13.76 -5.16
C GLN A 131 15.13 -12.69 -5.66
N SER A 132 14.49 -12.95 -6.81
CA SER A 132 13.50 -12.03 -7.37
C SER A 132 12.28 -12.01 -6.46
N PHE A 133 12.08 -10.93 -5.71
CA PHE A 133 10.80 -10.64 -5.11
C PHE A 133 9.80 -10.36 -6.24
N ILE A 134 8.89 -11.30 -6.50
CA ILE A 134 7.83 -11.12 -7.50
C ILE A 134 6.76 -10.24 -6.85
N ILE A 135 6.71 -8.96 -7.22
CA ILE A 135 5.62 -8.06 -6.82
C ILE A 135 4.41 -8.38 -7.71
N PRO A 136 3.27 -8.83 -7.16
CA PRO A 136 2.08 -9.12 -7.96
C PRO A 136 1.54 -7.89 -8.70
N SER A 137 1.01 -8.09 -9.90
CA SER A 137 0.51 -7.02 -10.76
C SER A 137 -0.63 -6.20 -10.11
N ASN A 138 -0.46 -4.87 -10.15
CA ASN A 138 -1.46 -3.79 -10.03
C ASN A 138 -2.70 -4.09 -9.13
N THR A 139 -2.50 -4.04 -7.82
CA THR A 139 -3.56 -4.17 -6.80
C THR A 139 -4.17 -2.84 -6.35
N CYS A 140 -3.82 -1.72 -7.02
CA CYS A 140 -4.26 -0.37 -6.66
C CYS A 140 -5.52 0.11 -7.42
N GLU A 141 -5.89 -0.56 -8.52
CA GLU A 141 -6.97 -0.14 -9.40
C GLU A 141 -8.33 -0.66 -8.93
N THR A 142 -9.33 0.22 -8.99
CA THR A 142 -10.75 -0.13 -8.89
C THR A 142 -11.31 -0.30 -10.30
N GLY A 143 -11.66 -1.53 -10.63
CA GLY A 143 -12.38 -1.93 -11.83
C GLY A 143 -13.12 -3.24 -11.55
N PRO A 144 -14.17 -3.59 -12.30
CA PRO A 144 -14.83 -4.88 -12.16
C PRO A 144 -13.80 -6.00 -12.26
N ALA A 145 -13.97 -7.08 -11.48
CA ALA A 145 -13.10 -8.23 -11.55
C ALA A 145 -13.01 -8.71 -13.01
N LEU A 146 -11.80 -8.98 -13.50
CA LEU A 146 -11.60 -9.43 -14.88
C LEU A 146 -12.36 -10.73 -15.20
N HIS A 147 -12.81 -11.47 -14.18
CA HIS A 147 -13.77 -12.56 -14.30
C HIS A 147 -14.67 -12.61 -13.07
N GLU A 148 -15.98 -12.53 -13.29
CA GLU A 148 -16.98 -13.05 -12.36
C GLU A 148 -17.29 -14.49 -12.80
N TYR A 149 -16.97 -15.48 -11.97
CA TYR A 149 -17.47 -16.83 -12.19
C TYR A 149 -18.97 -16.81 -11.89
N LYS A 150 -19.78 -17.08 -12.92
CA LYS A 150 -21.20 -17.42 -12.78
C LYS A 150 -21.35 -18.89 -12.41
#